data_AF-A0A3Q1II50-F1
#
_entry.id   AF-A0A3Q1II50-F1
#
_cell.length_a   1.000
_cell.length_b   1.000
_cell.length_c   1.000
_cell.angle_alpha   90.00
_cell.angle_beta   90.00
_cell.angle_gamma   90.00
#
_symmetry.space_group_name_H-M   'P 1'
#
loop_
_entity.id
_entity.type
_entity.pdbx_description
1 polymer ?
#
loop_
_entity_poly.entity_id
_entity_poly.type
_entity_poly.pdbx_seq_one_letter_code
_entity_poly.pdbx_strand_id
1 'polypeptide(L)'
;NRYVPSLKLKCFISVSNIFSLVFNLCVSIVNIVEQKTNEIVLYYVILPCLLEPAADVVSKSLEWGRLDLEPRFVHVWHEGQNLLVNQNPAYRGRTSLSTEKLKHGDLSLSLSALKRSDNGQYRCYFPSQGKTSTVELLVGKWTCFHVCRMFLHMFTLVLKCESKGWYPEPELLWLDAEGKILSAGPTETVRGPDDLYTVSSRVTLVNMLKEQSDELNKVKTQLEHQNKDMEREHVDFDKKLQSVDKETESDKVKGYLKLKEITLEIKRQLTKRKQEHEALQQNTQTVLNKTDKVMKEMENKKKEVEKHKVEISKELKKKEKNQLEQKEET
;
A
#
# COMPACT_ATOMS: atom_id res chain seq x y z
N ASN A 1 -11.90 10.92 -13.08
CA ASN A 1 -11.26 9.88 -12.26
C ASN A 1 -12.02 9.72 -10.95
N ARG A 2 -12.87 8.70 -10.84
CA ARG A 2 -13.54 8.35 -9.58
C ARG A 2 -12.55 7.59 -8.72
N TYR A 3 -12.25 8.12 -7.54
CA TYR A 3 -11.47 7.41 -6.53
C TYR A 3 -12.40 6.36 -5.92
N VAL A 4 -12.23 5.09 -6.31
CA VAL A 4 -12.91 3.96 -5.65
C VAL A 4 -11.99 3.54 -4.50
N PRO A 5 -12.35 3.76 -3.23
CA PRO A 5 -11.54 3.27 -2.12
C PRO A 5 -11.44 1.74 -2.20
N SER A 6 -10.23 1.22 -2.37
CA SER A 6 -9.93 -0.20 -2.36
C SER A 6 -9.65 -0.68 -0.93
N LEU A 7 -10.18 -1.85 -0.58
CA LEU A 7 -9.83 -2.54 0.66
C LEU A 7 -8.39 -3.06 0.54
N LYS A 8 -7.54 -2.71 1.51
CA LYS A 8 -6.13 -3.13 1.52
C LYS A 8 -5.87 -4.15 2.62
N LEU A 9 -5.45 -5.35 2.24
CA LEU A 9 -4.90 -6.35 3.13
C LEU A 9 -3.38 -6.15 3.23
N LYS A 10 -2.90 -5.85 4.43
CA LYS A 10 -1.46 -5.68 4.72
C LYS A 10 -0.94 -6.93 5.43
N CYS A 11 0.00 -7.65 4.81
CA CYS A 11 0.71 -8.76 5.46
C CYS A 11 2.08 -8.24 5.93
N PHE A 12 2.29 -8.15 7.25
CA PHE A 12 3.57 -7.77 7.84
C PHE A 12 4.48 -8.98 7.99
N ILE A 13 5.74 -8.82 7.64
CA ILE A 13 6.78 -9.81 7.93
C ILE A 13 7.44 -9.42 9.25
N SER A 14 6.94 -9.96 10.36
CA SER A 14 7.66 -9.91 11.63
C SER A 14 8.49 -11.18 11.81
N VAL A 15 9.78 -11.02 12.11
CA VAL A 15 10.69 -12.13 12.44
C VAL A 15 10.61 -12.49 13.94
N SER A 16 9.69 -11.88 14.70
CA SER A 16 9.49 -12.23 16.11
C SER A 16 8.76 -13.57 16.27
N ASN A 17 9.52 -14.57 16.71
CA ASN A 17 9.10 -15.89 17.20
C ASN A 17 8.52 -16.85 16.15
N ILE A 18 9.43 -17.57 15.48
CA ILE A 18 9.17 -18.82 14.74
C ILE A 18 8.60 -19.96 15.63
N PHE A 19 8.37 -19.71 16.93
CA PHE A 19 7.75 -20.65 17.87
C PHE A 19 6.38 -20.26 18.42
N SER A 20 5.75 -19.15 17.98
CA SER A 20 4.35 -18.88 18.33
C SER A 20 3.43 -19.21 17.15
N LEU A 21 2.89 -20.43 17.13
CA LEU A 21 1.60 -20.67 16.46
C LEU A 21 0.60 -19.65 17.02
N VAL A 22 -0.04 -18.88 16.14
CA VAL A 22 -1.12 -17.91 16.39
C VAL A 22 -0.68 -16.56 16.98
N PHE A 23 -0.37 -15.59 16.11
CA PHE A 23 -0.58 -14.16 16.43
C PHE A 23 -1.49 -13.56 15.35
N ASN A 24 -2.79 -13.50 15.66
CA ASN A 24 -3.79 -12.75 14.91
C ASN A 24 -3.64 -11.25 15.28
N LEU A 25 -2.86 -10.49 14.52
CA LEU A 25 -2.96 -9.02 14.57
C LEU A 25 -3.24 -8.49 13.17
N CYS A 26 -4.52 -8.20 12.94
CA CYS A 26 -4.97 -7.35 11.86
C CYS A 26 -4.74 -5.89 12.29
N VAL A 27 -3.80 -5.19 11.68
CA VAL A 27 -3.73 -3.71 11.75
C VAL A 27 -4.13 -3.19 10.38
N SER A 28 -5.43 -3.06 10.17
CA SER A 28 -5.99 -2.36 9.01
C SER A 28 -6.28 -0.93 9.42
N ILE A 29 -5.34 0.00 9.14
CA ILE A 29 -5.65 1.43 9.18
C ILE A 29 -6.44 1.74 7.90
N VAL A 30 -7.77 1.72 8.02
CA VAL A 30 -8.67 2.45 7.14
C VAL A 30 -9.43 3.39 8.07
N ASN A 31 -9.43 4.69 7.79
CA ASN A 31 -10.19 5.69 8.56
C ASN A 31 -11.70 5.43 8.42
N ILE A 32 -12.22 4.43 9.13
CA ILE A 32 -13.64 4.21 9.39
C ILE A 32 -13.71 3.67 10.82
N VAL A 33 -14.49 4.37 11.64
CA VAL A 33 -14.71 4.20 13.09
C VAL A 33 -14.54 2.75 13.57
N GLU A 34 -13.59 2.58 14.49
CA GLU A 34 -13.23 1.33 15.16
C GLU A 34 -14.34 0.89 16.14
N GLN A 35 -14.85 -0.33 16.00
CA GLN A 35 -15.49 -1.05 17.11
C GLN A 35 -15.24 -2.57 17.00
N LYS A 36 -14.90 -3.15 18.14
CA LYS A 36 -14.25 -4.45 18.31
C LYS A 36 -15.28 -5.57 18.50
N THR A 37 -15.59 -6.34 17.47
CA THR A 37 -16.22 -7.68 17.56
C THR A 37 -15.92 -8.52 16.32
N ASN A 38 -15.80 -9.85 16.51
CA ASN A 38 -15.72 -10.82 15.43
C ASN A 38 -16.96 -10.69 14.54
N GLU A 39 -16.77 -10.55 13.23
CA GLU A 39 -17.79 -10.21 12.22
C GLU A 39 -18.04 -8.69 12.07
N ILE A 40 -17.14 -7.98 11.39
CA ILE A 40 -17.40 -6.61 10.92
C ILE A 40 -18.29 -6.70 9.69
N VAL A 41 -19.59 -6.87 9.92
CA VAL A 41 -20.61 -6.23 9.08
C VAL A 41 -20.85 -4.88 9.77
N LEU A 42 -20.57 -3.77 9.09
CA LEU A 42 -20.97 -2.46 9.60
C LEU A 42 -22.49 -2.51 9.85
N TYR A 43 -22.92 -2.58 11.10
CA TYR A 43 -24.33 -2.78 11.45
C TYR A 43 -25.19 -1.59 11.03
N TYR A 44 -24.58 -0.42 10.82
CA TYR A 44 -25.22 0.76 10.22
C TYR A 44 -24.19 1.72 9.59
N VAL A 45 -24.66 2.59 8.72
CA VAL A 45 -23.92 3.71 8.12
C VAL A 45 -24.78 4.97 8.15
N ILE A 46 -24.14 6.13 8.16
CA ILE A 46 -24.81 7.44 8.00
C ILE A 46 -24.42 8.00 6.64
N LEU A 47 -25.39 8.24 5.78
CA LEU A 47 -25.21 8.92 4.50
C LEU A 47 -25.37 10.43 4.73
N PRO A 48 -24.29 11.22 4.60
CA PRO A 48 -24.31 12.64 4.95
C PRO A 48 -25.13 13.47 3.95
N CYS A 49 -25.95 14.38 4.45
CA CYS A 49 -26.61 15.42 3.64
C CYS A 49 -26.88 16.63 4.52
N LEU A 50 -26.23 17.76 4.22
CA LEU A 50 -26.35 19.00 5.01
C LEU A 50 -27.00 20.09 4.15
N LEU A 51 -27.92 20.84 4.76
CA LEU A 51 -28.56 21.99 4.14
C LEU A 51 -27.76 23.26 4.42
N GLU A 52 -27.43 24.01 3.36
CA GLU A 52 -26.78 25.32 3.47
C GLU A 52 -27.68 26.41 2.87
N PRO A 53 -28.09 27.45 3.63
CA PRO A 53 -27.85 27.63 5.07
C PRO A 53 -28.64 26.64 5.92
N ALA A 54 -28.14 26.36 7.13
CA ALA A 54 -28.81 25.51 8.10
C ALA A 54 -30.16 26.13 8.52
N ALA A 55 -31.20 25.30 8.62
CA ALA A 55 -32.55 25.71 8.99
C ALA A 55 -33.31 24.57 9.66
N ASP A 56 -34.30 24.90 10.49
CA ASP A 56 -35.25 23.91 11.01
C ASP A 56 -36.17 23.44 9.88
N VAL A 57 -36.07 22.15 9.58
CA VAL A 57 -36.80 21.50 8.48
C VAL A 57 -37.62 20.30 8.94
N VAL A 58 -37.88 20.16 10.24
CA VAL A 58 -38.66 19.03 10.79
C VAL A 58 -40.05 18.95 10.16
N SER A 59 -40.72 20.08 9.94
CA SER A 59 -42.05 20.15 9.33
C SER A 59 -42.04 20.14 7.79
N LYS A 60 -40.87 20.04 7.16
CA LYS A 60 -40.72 20.05 5.70
C LYS A 60 -40.65 18.64 5.15
N SER A 61 -40.70 18.51 3.82
CA SER A 61 -40.53 17.23 3.14
C SER A 61 -39.08 17.02 2.73
N LEU A 62 -38.60 15.78 2.81
CA LEU A 62 -37.32 15.38 2.22
C LEU A 62 -37.37 13.93 1.72
N GLU A 63 -36.55 13.65 0.73
CA GLU A 63 -36.54 12.36 0.04
C GLU A 63 -35.11 11.84 -0.07
N TRP A 64 -34.92 10.59 0.34
CA TRP A 64 -33.77 9.80 -0.05
C TRP A 64 -34.21 8.78 -1.10
N GLY A 65 -33.52 8.75 -2.23
CA GLY A 65 -33.85 7.88 -3.35
C GLY A 65 -32.62 7.27 -4.02
N ARG A 66 -32.86 6.21 -4.79
CA ARG A 66 -31.90 5.52 -5.63
C ARG A 66 -32.50 5.40 -7.02
N LEU A 67 -31.84 6.01 -8.01
CA LEU A 67 -32.37 6.08 -9.39
C LEU A 67 -32.31 4.73 -10.12
N ASP A 68 -31.52 3.79 -9.61
CA ASP A 68 -31.35 2.45 -10.15
C ASP A 68 -32.33 1.42 -9.57
N LEU A 69 -33.26 1.85 -8.71
CA LEU A 69 -34.27 0.98 -8.09
C LEU A 69 -35.69 1.41 -8.47
N GLU A 70 -36.59 0.44 -8.52
CA GLU A 70 -38.03 0.64 -8.63
C GLU A 70 -38.74 -0.18 -7.53
N PRO A 71 -39.45 0.44 -6.57
CA PRO A 71 -39.59 1.88 -6.34
C PRO A 71 -38.27 2.56 -5.97
N ARG A 72 -38.05 3.80 -6.43
CA ARG A 72 -36.79 4.53 -6.17
C ARG A 72 -36.60 5.04 -4.75
N PHE A 73 -37.66 5.11 -3.94
CA PHE A 73 -37.59 5.79 -2.64
C PHE A 73 -36.95 4.88 -1.58
N VAL A 74 -35.81 5.31 -1.05
CA VAL A 74 -35.12 4.67 0.07
C VAL A 74 -35.76 5.09 1.39
N HIS A 75 -36.06 6.38 1.56
CA HIS A 75 -36.71 6.93 2.74
C HIS A 75 -37.41 8.24 2.37
N VAL A 76 -38.62 8.46 2.89
CA VAL A 76 -39.38 9.70 2.65
C VAL A 76 -39.85 10.24 3.99
N TRP A 77 -39.55 11.51 4.24
CA TRP A 77 -40.05 12.28 5.37
C TRP A 77 -41.01 13.33 4.83
N HIS A 78 -42.19 13.41 5.43
CA HIS A 78 -43.24 14.34 5.02
C HIS A 78 -43.93 14.89 6.27
N GLU A 79 -43.89 16.21 6.43
CA GLU A 79 -44.64 16.95 7.47
C GLU A 79 -44.46 16.38 8.89
N GLY A 80 -43.21 16.05 9.24
CA GLY A 80 -42.88 15.56 10.59
C GLY A 80 -42.99 14.05 10.77
N GLN A 81 -43.28 13.28 9.71
CA GLN A 81 -43.51 11.84 9.80
C GLN A 81 -42.84 11.06 8.66
N ASN A 82 -42.57 9.78 8.91
CA ASN A 82 -42.06 8.86 7.89
C ASN A 82 -43.20 8.40 6.98
N LEU A 83 -43.02 8.53 5.66
CA LEU A 83 -43.98 8.06 4.67
C LEU A 83 -43.53 6.72 4.06
N LEU A 84 -44.30 5.65 4.32
CA LEU A 84 -43.93 4.28 3.94
C LEU A 84 -44.57 3.78 2.63
N VAL A 85 -45.59 4.47 2.13
CA VAL A 85 -46.48 3.99 1.04
C VAL A 85 -45.71 3.59 -0.23
N ASN A 86 -44.67 4.34 -0.61
CA ASN A 86 -43.82 4.07 -1.78
C ASN A 86 -42.37 3.74 -1.41
N GLN A 87 -42.09 3.45 -0.12
CA GLN A 87 -40.74 3.09 0.28
C GLN A 87 -40.38 1.71 -0.30
N ASN A 88 -39.22 1.65 -0.94
CA ASN A 88 -38.67 0.43 -1.51
C ASN A 88 -38.60 -0.66 -0.41
N PRO A 89 -39.18 -1.86 -0.66
CA PRO A 89 -39.23 -2.92 0.34
C PRO A 89 -37.88 -3.32 0.92
N ALA A 90 -36.78 -3.20 0.16
CA ALA A 90 -35.43 -3.56 0.61
C ALA A 90 -34.90 -2.67 1.76
N TYR A 91 -35.51 -1.50 1.97
CA TYR A 91 -35.10 -0.49 2.94
C TYR A 91 -36.09 -0.30 4.11
N ARG A 92 -37.26 -0.92 4.05
CA ARG A 92 -38.26 -0.83 5.13
C ARG A 92 -37.69 -1.32 6.46
N GLY A 93 -37.89 -0.54 7.51
CA GLY A 93 -37.39 -0.84 8.86
C GLY A 93 -35.87 -0.73 9.03
N ARG A 94 -35.14 -0.32 7.99
CA ARG A 94 -33.67 -0.20 8.00
C ARG A 94 -33.18 1.24 7.95
N THR A 95 -34.07 2.19 7.72
CA THR A 95 -33.73 3.60 7.49
C THR A 95 -34.33 4.51 8.57
N SER A 96 -33.59 5.51 9.03
CA SER A 96 -34.13 6.54 9.91
C SER A 96 -33.44 7.90 9.73
N LEU A 97 -34.16 8.95 10.13
CA LEU A 97 -33.64 10.31 10.25
C LEU A 97 -33.72 10.73 11.72
N SER A 98 -32.80 11.60 12.15
CA SER A 98 -32.85 12.19 13.49
C SER A 98 -33.60 13.50 13.45
N THR A 99 -34.73 13.58 14.15
CA THR A 99 -35.53 14.81 14.27
C THR A 99 -34.76 15.94 14.94
N GLU A 100 -33.84 15.64 15.85
CA GLU A 100 -32.93 16.62 16.46
C GLU A 100 -31.98 17.23 15.44
N LYS A 101 -31.40 16.40 14.56
CA LYS A 101 -30.52 16.84 13.47
C LYS A 101 -31.25 17.65 12.41
N LEU A 102 -32.50 17.29 12.10
CA LEU A 102 -33.35 18.04 11.18
C LEU A 102 -33.66 19.47 11.67
N LYS A 103 -33.67 19.74 12.99
CA LYS A 103 -33.83 21.11 13.52
C LYS A 103 -32.65 22.03 13.15
N HIS A 104 -31.51 21.44 12.81
CA HIS A 104 -30.28 22.14 12.48
C HIS A 104 -29.88 21.97 11.00
N GLY A 105 -30.80 21.51 10.14
CA GLY A 105 -30.55 21.34 8.71
C GLY A 105 -29.69 20.13 8.33
N ASP A 106 -29.48 19.17 9.24
CA ASP A 106 -28.80 17.91 8.94
C ASP A 106 -29.83 16.84 8.52
N LEU A 107 -29.84 16.56 7.20
CA LEU A 107 -30.75 15.64 6.50
C LEU A 107 -30.16 14.22 6.37
N SER A 108 -29.09 13.90 7.12
CA SER A 108 -28.35 12.65 6.96
C SER A 108 -29.18 11.40 7.27
N LEU A 109 -29.09 10.39 6.41
CA LEU A 109 -29.82 9.13 6.54
C LEU A 109 -29.02 8.09 7.31
N SER A 110 -29.60 7.53 8.37
CA SER A 110 -29.10 6.30 8.98
C SER A 110 -29.65 5.09 8.23
N LEU A 111 -28.78 4.16 7.83
CA LEU A 111 -29.12 2.89 7.19
C LEU A 111 -28.49 1.73 7.95
N SER A 112 -29.31 0.81 8.46
CA SER A 112 -28.89 -0.34 9.28
C SER A 112 -28.97 -1.68 8.53
N ALA A 113 -28.38 -2.71 9.14
CA ALA A 113 -28.32 -4.08 8.64
C ALA A 113 -27.81 -4.15 7.20
N LEU A 114 -26.63 -3.56 6.95
CA LEU A 114 -26.08 -3.36 5.61
C LEU A 114 -25.93 -4.67 4.83
N LYS A 115 -26.22 -4.57 3.53
CA LYS A 115 -26.17 -5.66 2.55
C LYS A 115 -25.39 -5.19 1.34
N ARG A 116 -24.79 -6.13 0.62
CA ARG A 116 -24.09 -5.86 -0.66
C ARG A 116 -24.98 -5.11 -1.67
N SER A 117 -26.27 -5.43 -1.71
CA SER A 117 -27.24 -4.77 -2.59
C SER A 117 -27.47 -3.29 -2.29
N ASP A 118 -27.06 -2.82 -1.10
CA ASP A 118 -27.13 -1.40 -0.75
C ASP A 118 -26.05 -0.58 -1.48
N ASN A 119 -25.09 -1.21 -2.16
CA ASN A 119 -24.13 -0.51 -3.00
C ASN A 119 -24.82 0.30 -4.08
N GLY A 120 -24.45 1.57 -4.20
CA GLY A 120 -24.99 2.44 -5.23
C GLY A 120 -24.93 3.92 -4.88
N GLN A 121 -25.49 4.73 -5.79
CA GLN A 121 -25.59 6.17 -5.61
C GLN A 121 -26.96 6.52 -5.02
N TYR A 122 -26.92 7.15 -3.85
CA TYR A 122 -28.09 7.66 -3.15
C TYR A 122 -28.25 9.15 -3.44
N ARG A 123 -29.48 9.58 -3.65
CA ARG A 123 -29.88 10.97 -3.86
C ARG A 123 -30.62 11.45 -2.62
N CYS A 124 -30.10 12.50 -2.00
CA CYS A 124 -30.80 13.33 -1.03
C CYS A 124 -31.49 14.47 -1.82
N TYR A 125 -32.78 14.66 -1.63
CA TYR A 125 -33.56 15.71 -2.30
C TYR A 125 -34.44 16.45 -1.30
N PHE A 126 -34.36 17.77 -1.35
CA PHE A 126 -35.14 18.67 -0.51
C PHE A 126 -36.05 19.54 -1.39
N PRO A 127 -37.32 19.13 -1.59
CA PRO A 127 -38.22 19.74 -2.57
C PRO A 127 -38.49 21.22 -2.36
N SER A 128 -38.66 21.68 -1.11
CA SER A 128 -39.05 23.08 -0.83
C SER A 128 -38.04 24.13 -1.29
N GLN A 129 -36.79 23.73 -1.55
CA GLN A 129 -35.76 24.61 -2.12
C GLN A 129 -35.18 24.07 -3.43
N GLY A 130 -35.73 22.97 -3.97
CA GLY A 130 -35.19 22.30 -5.16
C GLY A 130 -33.75 21.81 -5.01
N LYS A 131 -33.24 21.62 -3.78
CA LYS A 131 -31.85 21.24 -3.52
C LYS A 131 -31.66 19.73 -3.60
N THR A 132 -30.56 19.29 -4.18
CA THR A 132 -30.21 17.87 -4.27
C THR A 132 -28.73 17.64 -4.00
N SER A 133 -28.41 16.52 -3.37
CA SER A 133 -27.05 16.03 -3.15
C SER A 133 -27.00 14.53 -3.43
N THR A 134 -25.84 14.02 -3.79
CA THR A 134 -25.63 12.60 -4.11
C THR A 134 -24.49 12.03 -3.28
N VAL A 135 -24.70 10.84 -2.73
CA VAL A 135 -23.74 10.10 -1.92
C VAL A 135 -23.53 8.72 -2.54
N GLU A 136 -22.28 8.32 -2.77
CA GLU A 136 -21.94 6.97 -3.23
C GLU A 136 -21.62 6.08 -2.03
N LEU A 137 -22.36 4.97 -1.88
CA LEU A 137 -22.15 3.99 -0.82
C LEU A 137 -21.49 2.74 -1.37
N LEU A 138 -20.37 2.36 -0.75
CA LEU A 138 -19.65 1.11 -1.00
C LEU A 138 -19.66 0.25 0.27
N VAL A 139 -20.42 -0.84 0.25
CA VAL A 139 -20.49 -1.86 1.29
C VAL A 139 -19.47 -2.95 0.97
N GLY A 140 -18.51 -3.09 1.89
CA GLY A 140 -17.55 -4.18 1.87
C GLY A 140 -17.96 -5.33 2.81
N LYS A 141 -17.45 -6.52 2.52
CA LYS A 141 -17.45 -7.69 3.41
C LYS A 141 -16.04 -8.24 3.44
N TRP A 142 -15.54 -8.58 4.63
CA TRP A 142 -14.27 -9.29 4.77
C TRP A 142 -14.35 -10.18 5.99
N THR A 143 -13.61 -11.30 5.95
CA THR A 143 -13.36 -12.09 7.15
C THR A 143 -11.97 -11.73 7.66
N CYS A 144 -11.83 -11.52 8.97
CA CYS A 144 -10.53 -11.33 9.59
C CYS A 144 -9.83 -12.69 9.79
N PHE A 145 -9.81 -13.50 8.74
CA PHE A 145 -9.15 -14.80 8.72
C PHE A 145 -8.18 -14.84 7.53
N HIS A 146 -6.90 -14.89 7.83
CA HIS A 146 -5.84 -15.02 6.85
C HIS A 146 -4.82 -16.03 7.35
N VAL A 147 -4.26 -16.78 6.41
CA VAL A 147 -3.29 -17.83 6.68
C VAL A 147 -1.99 -17.44 5.99
N CYS A 148 -0.99 -17.12 6.81
CA CYS A 148 0.38 -16.89 6.37
C CYS A 148 1.19 -18.16 6.58
N ARG A 149 1.81 -18.69 5.52
CA ARG A 149 2.66 -19.88 5.59
C ARG A 149 4.06 -19.55 5.10
N MET A 150 5.05 -20.08 5.82
CA MET A 150 6.44 -20.06 5.42
C MET A 150 6.87 -21.49 5.05
N PHE A 151 7.46 -21.65 3.87
CA PHE A 151 7.96 -22.94 3.40
C PHE A 151 9.18 -22.77 2.49
N LEU A 152 9.97 -23.84 2.35
CA LEU A 152 11.05 -23.91 1.39
C LEU A 152 10.53 -24.52 0.09
N HIS A 153 10.77 -23.86 -1.03
CA HIS A 153 10.44 -24.34 -2.37
C HIS A 153 11.67 -24.24 -3.26
N MET A 154 12.17 -25.36 -3.77
CA MET A 154 13.39 -25.41 -4.59
C MET A 154 14.55 -24.60 -3.97
N PHE A 155 14.84 -24.83 -2.69
CA PHE A 155 15.87 -24.12 -1.89
C PHE A 155 15.65 -22.62 -1.65
N THR A 156 14.52 -22.04 -2.10
CA THR A 156 14.16 -20.65 -1.80
C THR A 156 13.15 -20.58 -0.67
N LEU A 157 13.33 -19.64 0.25
CA LEU A 157 12.35 -19.32 1.28
C LEU A 157 11.17 -18.57 0.65
N VAL A 158 9.97 -19.13 0.78
CA VAL A 158 8.72 -18.56 0.27
C VAL A 158 7.79 -18.28 1.43
N LEU A 159 7.27 -17.06 1.47
CA LEU A 159 6.18 -16.65 2.34
C LEU A 159 4.93 -16.52 1.46
N LYS A 160 3.87 -17.26 1.79
CA LYS A 160 2.55 -17.16 1.12
C LYS A 160 1.54 -16.62 2.12
N CYS A 161 0.86 -15.53 1.76
CA CYS A 161 -0.29 -14.98 2.49
C CYS A 161 -1.55 -15.34 1.68
N GLU A 162 -2.57 -15.91 2.31
CA GLU A 162 -3.87 -16.21 1.69
C GLU A 162 -5.00 -15.75 2.61
N SER A 163 -6.02 -15.10 2.04
CA SER A 163 -7.20 -14.64 2.78
C SER A 163 -8.47 -14.79 1.94
N LYS A 164 -9.60 -15.04 2.62
CA LYS A 164 -10.88 -15.38 1.99
C LYS A 164 -11.99 -14.46 2.45
N GLY A 165 -13.07 -14.43 1.68
CA GLY A 165 -14.31 -13.77 2.07
C GLY A 165 -14.35 -12.27 1.82
N TRP A 166 -13.55 -11.77 0.87
CA TRP A 166 -13.47 -10.36 0.53
C TRP A 166 -14.53 -9.94 -0.48
N TYR A 167 -15.07 -8.75 -0.29
CA TYR A 167 -15.85 -8.02 -1.28
C TYR A 167 -15.74 -6.52 -0.95
N PRO A 168 -15.49 -5.64 -1.93
CA PRO A 168 -15.06 -5.93 -3.30
C PRO A 168 -13.68 -6.65 -3.33
N GLU A 169 -13.14 -6.87 -4.54
CA GLU A 169 -11.79 -7.44 -4.71
C GLU A 169 -10.76 -6.61 -3.91
N PRO A 170 -9.94 -7.24 -3.04
CA PRO A 170 -8.99 -6.52 -2.21
C PRO A 170 -7.65 -6.32 -2.92
N GLU A 171 -6.91 -5.28 -2.49
CA GLU A 171 -5.49 -5.13 -2.77
C GLU A 171 -4.67 -5.81 -1.67
N LEU A 172 -3.66 -6.61 -2.03
CA LEU A 172 -2.74 -7.25 -1.08
C LEU A 172 -1.36 -6.60 -1.16
N LEU A 173 -0.86 -6.16 0.00
CA LEU A 173 0.46 -5.52 0.14
C LEU A 173 1.32 -6.27 1.16
N TRP A 174 2.58 -6.50 0.81
CA TRP A 174 3.61 -7.00 1.73
C TRP A 174 4.37 -5.84 2.33
N LEU A 175 4.52 -5.83 3.65
CA LEU A 175 5.24 -4.79 4.38
C LEU A 175 6.39 -5.40 5.20
N ASP A 176 7.52 -4.68 5.28
CA ASP A 176 8.57 -4.97 6.25
C ASP A 176 8.19 -4.53 7.68
N ALA A 177 9.10 -4.73 8.63
CA ALA A 177 8.87 -4.40 10.04
C ALA A 177 8.72 -2.88 10.28
N GLU A 178 9.26 -2.07 9.38
CA GLU A 178 9.19 -0.61 9.38
C GLU A 178 7.96 -0.07 8.62
N GLY A 179 7.17 -0.94 8.00
CA GLY A 179 5.95 -0.59 7.26
C GLY A 179 6.17 -0.19 5.80
N LYS A 180 7.35 -0.44 5.23
CA LYS A 180 7.67 -0.18 3.83
C LYS A 180 7.15 -1.30 2.92
N ILE A 181 6.66 -0.95 1.74
CA ILE A 181 6.17 -1.91 0.73
C ILE A 181 7.33 -2.74 0.18
N LEU A 182 7.15 -4.07 0.17
CA LEU A 182 8.08 -5.03 -0.39
C LEU A 182 7.67 -5.47 -1.80
N SER A 183 8.66 -5.75 -2.64
CA SER A 183 8.43 -6.38 -3.95
C SER A 183 7.99 -7.83 -3.79
N ALA A 184 6.81 -8.16 -4.31
CA ALA A 184 6.22 -9.50 -4.23
C ALA A 184 5.92 -10.05 -5.63
N GLY A 185 5.66 -11.36 -5.70
CA GLY A 185 5.13 -11.98 -6.91
C GLY A 185 3.71 -11.48 -7.22
N PRO A 186 3.16 -11.83 -8.40
CA PRO A 186 1.81 -11.44 -8.77
C PRO A 186 0.79 -11.95 -7.74
N THR A 187 -0.20 -11.13 -7.46
CA THR A 187 -1.33 -11.50 -6.61
C THR A 187 -2.25 -12.42 -7.41
N GLU A 188 -2.59 -13.57 -6.82
CA GLU A 188 -3.57 -14.51 -7.34
C GLU A 188 -4.93 -14.20 -6.70
N THR A 189 -5.92 -13.82 -7.50
CA THR A 189 -7.30 -13.61 -7.04
C THR A 189 -8.24 -14.64 -7.67
N VAL A 190 -9.08 -15.24 -6.84
CA VAL A 190 -10.09 -16.23 -7.25
C VAL A 190 -11.43 -15.82 -6.69
N ARG A 191 -12.45 -15.74 -7.56
CA ARG A 191 -13.84 -15.47 -7.17
C ARG A 191 -14.55 -16.79 -6.88
N GLY A 192 -15.04 -16.96 -5.67
CA GLY A 192 -15.77 -18.14 -5.22
C GLY A 192 -17.23 -18.18 -5.69
N PRO A 193 -17.93 -19.30 -5.49
CA PRO A 193 -19.36 -19.45 -5.82
C PRO A 193 -20.26 -18.57 -4.94
N ASP A 194 -19.78 -18.13 -3.79
CA ASP A 194 -20.42 -17.17 -2.88
C ASP A 194 -20.24 -15.71 -3.29
N ASP A 195 -19.64 -15.48 -4.47
CA ASP A 195 -19.31 -14.17 -5.00
C ASP A 195 -18.35 -13.38 -4.09
N LEU A 196 -17.51 -14.10 -3.34
CA LEU A 196 -16.44 -13.53 -2.52
C LEU A 196 -15.06 -13.85 -3.11
N TYR A 197 -14.12 -12.93 -2.90
CA TYR A 197 -12.75 -13.07 -3.36
C TYR A 197 -11.90 -13.79 -2.32
N THR A 198 -11.14 -14.77 -2.82
CA THR A 198 -9.96 -15.32 -2.17
C THR A 198 -8.74 -14.70 -2.83
N VAL A 199 -7.89 -14.06 -2.03
CA VAL A 199 -6.66 -13.43 -2.49
C VAL A 199 -5.47 -14.16 -1.91
N SER A 200 -4.46 -14.42 -2.72
CA SER A 200 -3.19 -14.95 -2.25
C SER A 200 -2.01 -14.32 -2.95
N SER A 201 -0.90 -14.15 -2.23
CA SER A 201 0.32 -13.61 -2.79
C SER A 201 1.53 -14.30 -2.16
N ARG A 202 2.66 -14.27 -2.86
CA ARG A 202 3.90 -14.90 -2.45
C ARG A 202 5.05 -13.89 -2.53
N VAL A 203 5.91 -13.90 -1.52
CA VAL A 203 7.19 -13.20 -1.55
C VAL A 203 8.33 -14.18 -1.30
N THR A 204 9.42 -14.01 -2.03
CA THR A 204 10.62 -14.85 -1.91
C THR A 204 11.79 -14.01 -1.42
N LEU A 205 12.78 -14.64 -0.79
CA LEU A 205 14.02 -13.96 -0.41
C LEU A 205 14.73 -13.33 -1.62
N VAL A 206 14.66 -13.99 -2.79
CA VAL A 206 15.22 -13.47 -4.04
C VAL A 206 14.54 -12.17 -4.46
N ASN A 207 13.21 -12.06 -4.31
CA ASN A 207 12.49 -10.84 -4.62
C ASN A 207 12.92 -9.66 -3.72
N MET A 208 13.22 -9.94 -2.44
CA MET A 208 13.73 -8.92 -1.51
C MET A 208 15.15 -8.46 -1.88
N LEU A 209 16.01 -9.39 -2.30
CA LEU A 209 17.37 -9.08 -2.79
C LEU A 209 17.36 -8.35 -4.13
N LYS A 210 16.35 -8.58 -4.98
CA LYS A 210 16.20 -7.90 -6.26
C LYS A 210 16.07 -6.38 -6.08
N GLU A 211 15.36 -5.91 -5.06
CA GLU A 211 15.24 -4.48 -4.77
C GLU A 211 16.61 -3.84 -4.45
N GLN A 212 17.45 -4.53 -3.67
CA GLN A 212 18.83 -4.09 -3.41
C GLN A 212 19.68 -4.09 -4.69
N SER A 213 19.51 -5.12 -5.53
CA SER A 213 20.18 -5.20 -6.84
C SER A 213 19.76 -4.04 -7.76
N ASP A 214 18.49 -3.67 -7.77
CA ASP A 214 17.97 -2.59 -8.60
C ASP A 214 18.47 -1.22 -8.12
N GLU A 215 18.55 -0.99 -6.80
CA GLU A 215 19.19 0.21 -6.23
C GLU A 215 20.68 0.28 -6.63
N LEU A 216 21.41 -0.83 -6.54
CA LEU A 216 22.82 -0.89 -6.93
C LEU A 216 23.02 -0.63 -8.44
N ASN A 217 22.14 -1.19 -9.28
CA ASN A 217 22.18 -0.97 -10.73
C ASN A 217 21.94 0.50 -11.11
N LYS A 218 21.09 1.23 -10.36
CA LYS A 218 20.91 2.68 -10.55
C LYS A 218 22.19 3.45 -10.26
N VAL A 219 22.85 3.15 -9.12
CA VAL A 219 24.13 3.79 -8.75
C VAL A 219 25.21 3.50 -9.80
N LYS A 220 25.30 2.25 -10.28
CA LYS A 220 26.22 1.87 -11.36
C LYS A 220 25.99 2.68 -12.64
N THR A 221 24.73 2.79 -13.07
CA THR A 221 24.38 3.55 -14.29
C THR A 221 24.73 5.03 -14.15
N GLN A 222 24.53 5.60 -12.95
CA GLN A 222 24.87 6.98 -12.65
C GLN A 222 26.39 7.22 -12.71
N LEU A 223 27.19 6.30 -12.16
CA LEU A 223 28.66 6.32 -12.25
C LEU A 223 29.14 6.24 -13.70
N GLU A 224 28.56 5.36 -14.51
CA GLU A 224 28.91 5.22 -15.93
C GLU A 224 28.62 6.51 -16.71
N HIS A 225 27.51 7.18 -16.40
CA HIS A 225 27.17 8.46 -17.02
C HIS A 225 28.17 9.56 -16.64
N GLN A 226 28.49 9.68 -15.35
CA GLN A 226 29.46 10.66 -14.86
C GLN A 226 30.87 10.44 -15.46
N ASN A 227 31.28 9.18 -15.64
CA ASN A 227 32.58 8.89 -16.24
C ASN A 227 32.64 9.33 -17.71
N LYS A 228 31.57 9.09 -18.48
CA LYS A 228 31.47 9.57 -19.88
C LYS A 228 31.43 11.09 -19.98
N ASP A 229 30.78 11.76 -19.03
CA ASP A 229 30.73 13.23 -19.00
C ASP A 229 32.11 13.81 -18.72
N MET A 230 32.85 13.22 -17.78
CA MET A 230 34.22 13.62 -17.46
C MET A 230 35.16 13.47 -18.68
N GLU A 231 35.07 12.36 -19.41
CA GLU A 231 35.84 12.15 -20.64
C GLU A 231 35.50 13.19 -21.72
N ARG A 232 34.21 13.53 -21.89
CA ARG A 232 33.77 14.56 -22.85
C ARG A 232 34.28 15.95 -22.47
N GLU A 233 34.20 16.31 -21.19
CA GLU A 233 34.67 17.60 -20.67
C GLU A 233 36.19 17.75 -20.83
N HIS A 234 36.97 16.69 -20.64
CA HIS A 234 38.41 16.71 -20.86
C HIS A 234 38.76 17.07 -22.32
N VAL A 235 38.12 16.41 -23.28
CA VAL A 235 38.34 16.66 -24.72
C VAL A 235 37.90 18.07 -25.13
N ASP A 236 36.79 18.57 -24.59
CA ASP A 236 36.33 19.94 -24.82
C ASP A 236 37.31 20.98 -24.27
N PHE A 237 37.86 20.72 -23.08
CA PHE A 237 38.86 21.59 -22.46
C PHE A 237 40.14 21.69 -23.30
N ASP A 238 40.66 20.57 -23.81
CA ASP A 238 41.85 20.56 -24.68
C ASP A 238 41.63 21.41 -25.94
N LYS A 239 40.44 21.30 -26.57
CA LYS A 239 40.07 22.12 -27.74
C LYS A 239 40.01 23.62 -27.40
N LYS A 240 39.46 23.95 -26.23
CA LYS A 240 39.39 25.34 -25.76
C LYS A 240 40.78 25.92 -25.51
N LEU A 241 41.70 25.15 -24.94
CA LEU A 241 43.09 25.58 -24.73
C LEU A 241 43.79 25.90 -26.06
N GLN A 242 43.68 25.02 -27.05
CA GLN A 242 44.24 25.26 -28.39
C GLN A 242 43.70 26.54 -29.04
N SER A 243 42.45 26.92 -28.72
CA SER A 243 41.85 28.16 -29.21
C SER A 243 42.36 29.42 -28.51
N VAL A 244 42.92 29.29 -27.30
CA VAL A 244 43.58 30.38 -26.57
C VAL A 244 44.96 30.63 -27.18
N ASP A 245 45.71 29.57 -27.49
CA ASP A 245 47.03 29.67 -28.11
C ASP A 245 46.98 30.51 -29.40
N LYS A 246 46.05 30.16 -30.30
CA LYS A 246 45.80 30.89 -31.55
C LYS A 246 45.41 32.36 -31.35
N GLU A 247 44.59 32.64 -30.33
CA GLU A 247 44.14 34.00 -30.05
C GLU A 247 45.27 34.86 -29.46
N THR A 248 46.14 34.24 -28.64
CA THR A 248 47.26 34.89 -27.96
C THR A 248 48.37 35.29 -28.93
N GLU A 249 48.56 34.52 -30.01
CA GLU A 249 49.44 34.88 -31.13
C GLU A 249 48.97 36.15 -31.85
N SER A 250 47.65 36.37 -31.95
CA SER A 250 47.07 37.55 -32.60
C SER A 250 46.94 38.75 -31.66
N ASP A 251 46.44 38.56 -30.45
CA ASP A 251 46.17 39.60 -29.47
C ASP A 251 46.27 39.02 -28.05
N LYS A 252 47.32 39.42 -27.32
CA LYS A 252 47.60 38.95 -25.97
C LYS A 252 46.50 39.32 -24.96
N VAL A 253 45.87 40.48 -25.10
CA VAL A 253 44.80 40.93 -24.18
C VAL A 253 43.55 40.08 -24.41
N LYS A 254 43.22 39.82 -25.68
CA LYS A 254 42.10 38.95 -26.05
C LYS A 254 42.32 37.50 -25.61
N GLY A 255 43.54 36.98 -25.77
CA GLY A 255 43.93 35.67 -25.25
C GLY A 255 43.77 35.55 -23.74
N TYR A 256 44.21 36.56 -22.98
CA TYR A 256 44.03 36.60 -21.52
C TYR A 256 42.56 36.64 -21.08
N LEU A 257 41.71 37.42 -21.75
CA LEU A 257 40.27 37.46 -21.47
C LEU A 257 39.61 36.09 -21.72
N LYS A 258 39.98 35.42 -22.81
CA LYS A 258 39.49 34.08 -23.16
C LYS A 258 39.94 33.02 -22.14
N LEU A 259 41.19 33.09 -21.68
CA LEU A 259 41.69 32.22 -20.62
C LEU A 259 40.95 32.43 -19.29
N LYS A 260 40.66 33.69 -18.93
CA LYS A 260 39.88 34.04 -17.73
C LYS A 260 38.45 33.50 -17.81
N GLU A 261 37.81 33.57 -18.97
CA GLU A 261 36.48 32.99 -19.21
C GLU A 261 36.49 31.47 -19.04
N ILE A 262 37.45 30.78 -19.66
CA ILE A 262 37.64 29.32 -19.52
C ILE A 262 37.88 28.95 -18.06
N THR A 263 38.70 29.70 -17.33
CA THR A 263 38.99 29.44 -15.90
C THR A 263 37.75 29.57 -15.03
N LEU A 264 36.90 30.57 -15.30
CA LEU A 264 35.62 30.74 -14.60
C LEU A 264 34.65 29.59 -14.91
N GLU A 265 34.62 29.11 -16.14
CA GLU A 265 33.82 27.97 -16.54
C GLU A 265 34.26 26.68 -15.85
N ILE A 266 35.57 26.39 -15.81
CA ILE A 266 36.12 25.25 -15.06
C ILE A 266 35.72 25.33 -13.59
N LYS A 267 35.83 26.52 -12.97
CA LYS A 267 35.49 26.69 -11.56
C LYS A 267 34.01 26.37 -11.30
N ARG A 268 33.10 26.75 -12.21
CA ARG A 268 31.68 26.38 -12.12
C ARG A 268 31.48 24.87 -12.24
N GLN A 269 32.10 24.25 -13.24
CA GLN A 269 31.99 22.80 -13.46
C GLN A 269 32.55 21.99 -12.28
N LEU A 270 33.72 22.36 -11.74
CA LEU A 270 34.30 21.71 -10.56
C LEU A 270 33.39 21.82 -9.33
N THR A 271 32.73 22.98 -9.15
CA THR A 271 31.79 23.17 -8.04
C THR A 271 30.57 22.26 -8.20
N LYS A 272 30.04 22.15 -9.41
CA LYS A 272 28.92 21.24 -9.73
C LYS A 272 29.32 19.77 -9.52
N ARG A 273 30.47 19.34 -10.04
CA ARG A 273 30.98 17.97 -9.85
C ARG A 273 31.20 17.64 -8.37
N LYS A 274 31.69 18.59 -7.59
CA LYS A 274 31.86 18.41 -6.13
C LYS A 274 30.52 18.09 -5.46
N GLN A 275 29.47 18.84 -5.77
CA GLN A 275 28.13 18.61 -5.21
C GLN A 275 27.56 17.24 -5.65
N GLU A 276 27.72 16.87 -6.92
CA GLU A 276 27.28 15.58 -7.42
C GLU A 276 28.02 14.40 -6.78
N HIS A 277 29.33 14.55 -6.56
CA HIS A 277 30.15 13.55 -5.87
C HIS A 277 29.75 13.38 -4.40
N GLU A 278 29.45 14.48 -3.70
CA GLU A 278 28.94 14.44 -2.32
C GLU A 278 27.60 13.69 -2.25
N ALA A 279 26.68 13.94 -3.18
CA ALA A 279 25.42 13.22 -3.27
C ALA A 279 25.61 11.72 -3.58
N LEU A 280 26.52 11.39 -4.51
CA LEU A 280 26.84 10.01 -4.84
C LEU A 280 27.48 9.26 -3.66
N GLN A 281 28.33 9.93 -2.89
CA GLN A 281 28.95 9.37 -1.69
C GLN A 281 27.90 9.05 -0.63
N GLN A 282 26.91 9.92 -0.42
CA GLN A 282 25.78 9.66 0.48
C GLN A 282 24.92 8.48 0.01
N ASN A 283 24.61 8.40 -1.29
CA ASN A 283 23.86 7.28 -1.87
C ASN A 283 24.62 5.96 -1.70
N THR A 284 25.93 5.96 -1.97
CA THR A 284 26.79 4.76 -1.83
C THR A 284 26.86 4.30 -0.38
N GLN A 285 27.02 5.23 0.57
CA GLN A 285 27.00 4.89 2.00
C GLN A 285 25.66 4.29 2.44
N THR A 286 24.55 4.79 1.89
CA THR A 286 23.21 4.27 2.16
C THR A 286 23.08 2.82 1.69
N VAL A 287 23.55 2.52 0.48
CA VAL A 287 23.53 1.15 -0.06
C VAL A 287 24.45 0.21 0.73
N LEU A 288 25.65 0.67 1.13
CA LEU A 288 26.57 -0.09 1.97
C LEU A 288 25.94 -0.43 3.33
N ASN A 289 25.34 0.56 4.01
CA ASN A 289 24.68 0.35 5.30
C ASN A 289 23.53 -0.66 5.20
N LYS A 290 22.72 -0.60 4.12
CA LYS A 290 21.66 -1.59 3.87
C LYS A 290 22.24 -2.99 3.61
N THR A 291 23.32 -3.07 2.84
CA THR A 291 24.00 -4.33 2.53
C THR A 291 24.56 -4.98 3.79
N ASP A 292 25.21 -4.20 4.65
CA ASP A 292 25.74 -4.68 5.94
C ASP A 292 24.62 -5.19 6.87
N LYS A 293 23.46 -4.53 6.90
CA LYS A 293 22.28 -5.01 7.65
C LYS A 293 21.86 -6.38 7.15
N VAL A 294 21.69 -6.55 5.84
CA VAL A 294 21.30 -7.81 5.21
C VAL A 294 22.34 -8.92 5.45
N MET A 295 23.63 -8.61 5.34
CA MET A 295 24.71 -9.56 5.59
C MET A 295 24.72 -10.05 7.04
N LYS A 296 24.55 -9.15 8.02
CA LYS A 296 24.45 -9.53 9.44
C LYS A 296 23.24 -10.42 9.71
N GLU A 297 22.09 -10.11 9.10
CA GLU A 297 20.90 -10.95 9.22
C GLU A 297 21.11 -12.34 8.62
N MET A 298 21.76 -12.44 7.45
CA MET A 298 22.12 -13.72 6.85
C MET A 298 23.08 -14.53 7.73
N GLU A 299 24.07 -13.88 8.34
CA GLU A 299 25.04 -14.55 9.19
C GLU A 299 24.41 -15.09 10.49
N ASN A 300 23.47 -14.35 11.07
CA ASN A 300 22.68 -14.82 12.20
C ASN A 300 21.80 -16.02 11.82
N LYS A 301 21.10 -15.95 10.68
CA LYS A 301 20.30 -17.07 10.17
C LYS A 301 21.14 -18.30 9.87
N LYS A 302 22.36 -18.13 9.33
CA LYS A 302 23.30 -19.23 9.10
C LYS A 302 23.64 -19.95 10.40
N LYS A 303 23.87 -19.22 11.49
CA LYS A 303 24.13 -19.80 12.82
C LYS A 303 22.93 -20.60 13.33
N GLU A 304 21.71 -20.09 13.15
CA GLU A 304 20.49 -20.82 13.52
C GLU A 304 20.35 -22.12 12.71
N VAL A 305 20.57 -22.07 11.40
CA VAL A 305 20.49 -23.26 10.53
C VAL A 305 21.52 -24.32 10.95
N GLU A 306 22.77 -23.93 11.24
CA GLU A 306 23.79 -24.88 11.72
C GLU A 306 23.41 -25.49 13.07
N LYS A 307 22.81 -24.72 13.99
CA LYS A 307 22.31 -25.26 15.26
C LYS A 307 21.24 -26.34 15.03
N HIS A 308 20.25 -26.07 14.17
CA HIS A 308 19.18 -27.02 13.85
C HIS A 308 19.73 -28.27 13.16
N LYS A 309 20.72 -28.13 12.26
CA LYS A 309 21.37 -29.26 11.59
C LYS A 309 22.03 -30.22 12.59
N VAL A 310 22.71 -29.70 13.61
CA VAL A 310 23.30 -30.51 14.68
C VAL A 310 22.22 -31.26 15.46
N GLU A 311 21.11 -30.60 15.78
CA GLU A 311 20.00 -31.19 16.53
C GLU A 311 19.32 -32.32 15.75
N ILE A 312 19.03 -32.09 14.46
CA ILE A 312 18.48 -33.12 13.57
C ILE A 312 19.45 -34.30 13.43
N SER A 313 20.76 -34.05 13.31
CA SER A 313 21.76 -35.12 13.22
C SER A 313 21.79 -35.99 14.49
N LYS A 314 21.63 -35.39 15.67
CA LYS A 314 21.53 -36.13 16.93
C LYS A 314 20.28 -37.01 16.98
N GLU A 315 19.13 -36.48 16.58
CA GLU A 315 17.87 -37.24 16.54
C GLU A 315 17.90 -38.39 15.54
N LEU A 316 18.55 -38.19 14.38
CA LEU A 316 18.75 -39.27 13.40
C LEU A 316 19.62 -40.40 13.97
N LYS A 317 20.76 -40.07 14.60
CA LYS A 317 21.63 -41.08 15.23
C LYS A 317 20.91 -41.85 16.35
N LYS A 318 20.06 -41.16 17.12
CA LYS A 318 19.25 -41.79 18.17
C LYS A 318 18.24 -42.78 17.59
N LYS A 319 17.57 -42.41 16.49
CA LYS A 319 16.66 -43.31 15.78
C LYS A 319 17.39 -44.52 15.19
N GLU A 320 18.56 -44.33 14.59
CA GLU A 320 19.38 -45.42 14.06
C GLU A 320 19.81 -46.40 15.16
N LYS A 321 20.25 -45.90 16.32
CA LYS A 321 20.61 -46.74 17.47
C LYS A 321 19.42 -47.56 17.97
N ASN A 322 18.26 -46.93 18.13
CA ASN A 322 17.04 -47.62 18.56
C ASN A 322 16.60 -48.70 17.55
N GLN A 323 16.81 -48.48 16.24
CA GLN A 323 16.51 -49.48 15.22
C GLN A 323 17.50 -50.65 15.19
N LEU A 324 18.77 -50.42 15.55
CA LEU A 324 19.75 -51.50 15.72
C LEU A 324 19.44 -52.35 16.96
N GLU A 325 19.12 -51.70 18.09
CA GLU A 325 18.76 -52.40 19.34
C GLU A 325 17.50 -53.28 19.15
N GLN A 326 16.49 -52.79 18.43
CA GLN A 326 15.30 -53.59 18.09
C GLN A 326 15.58 -54.78 17.17
N LYS A 327 16.67 -54.76 16.38
CA LYS A 327 17.08 -55.88 15.51
C LYS A 327 17.94 -56.92 16.22
N GLU A 328 18.55 -56.59 17.36
CA GLU A 328 19.31 -57.55 18.17
C GLU A 328 18.42 -58.30 19.17
N GLU A 329 17.20 -57.81 19.44
CA GLU A 329 16.19 -58.45 20.29
C GLU A 329 15.18 -59.34 19.53
N THR A 330 15.31 -59.47 18.20
CA THR A 330 14.52 -60.41 17.35
C THR A 330 15.42 -61.42 16.69
#